data_AF-A0A485L589-F1
#
_entry.id   AF-A0A485L589-F1
#
_cell.length_a   1.000
_cell.length_b   1.000
_cell.length_c   1.000
_cell.angle_alpha   90.00
_cell.angle_beta   90.00
_cell.angle_gamma   90.00
#
_symmetry.space_group_name_H-M   'P 1'
#
loop_
_entity.id
_entity.type
_entity.pdbx_description
1 polymer ?
#
loop_
_entity_poly.entity_id
_entity_poly.type
_entity_poly.pdbx_seq_one_letter_code
_entity_poly.pdbx_strand_id
1 'polypeptide(L)'
;MALRRFPDYNSSERVEPNVAFKSDTVIMATHRVVGAHGDVYIRSMGHVVWLFESREGFMTLERLSDIPHAALRSTTASTATLVRRSTEALDFRHVREMAAMNGFREIQCNRTSRVLGFVRTRGESTERIQVYYTTGTVGTAVDPPRQGKTQLFRRGVDLRTLERLFENPRTHTGVDDHSTNDHLEDEETALTRALASIETQALVIQAQHADSRGKTADWQREAVRQREAKRQQIAVTEAQEARRAGPYCDWQLRCAEPDDMSDVGCVAVGNGGYVAVYKSGSCAWHGIPSALAKELEKQHNKLIEFVAVGPVERTYDEDDIHPQGLPDGLVQELHECGGTVRLMALGPDGKYFVEFQDGRSGWPGSLTPRLDYILHTYHIETLWLGDNGAYFVAHVDDDGVYFKSFKNLPRPLKVHASNGRREIPWLVCDRDDHFFLRYS
;
A
#
# COMPACT_ATOMS: atom_id res chain seq x y z
N MET A 1 1.17 13.01 13.61
CA MET A 1 1.19 11.61 13.14
C MET A 1 2.63 11.15 13.20
N ALA A 2 2.90 9.96 13.74
CA ALA A 2 4.24 9.40 13.76
C ALA A 2 4.39 8.42 12.59
N LEU A 3 5.49 8.51 11.86
CA LEU A 3 5.87 7.53 10.84
C LEU A 3 6.78 6.48 11.43
N ARG A 4 6.49 5.22 11.13
CA ARG A 4 7.20 4.06 11.66
C ARG A 4 7.56 3.10 10.53
N ARG A 5 8.66 2.37 10.73
CA ARG A 5 9.11 1.35 9.77
C ARG A 5 8.23 0.08 9.84
N PHE A 6 7.60 -0.16 10.98
CA PHE A 6 6.71 -1.29 11.24
C PHE A 6 5.48 -0.85 12.05
N PRO A 7 4.38 -1.62 12.00
CA PRO A 7 3.17 -1.33 12.77
C PRO A 7 3.31 -1.85 14.22
N ASP A 8 4.31 -1.37 14.93
CA ASP A 8 4.61 -1.75 16.31
C ASP A 8 4.73 -0.54 17.25
N TYR A 9 4.90 -0.86 18.53
CA TYR A 9 5.04 0.12 19.60
C TYR A 9 6.51 0.41 19.96
N ASN A 10 7.50 -0.08 19.21
CA ASN A 10 8.91 0.11 19.53
C ASN A 10 9.30 1.59 19.37
N SER A 11 9.73 2.25 20.45
CA SER A 11 10.05 3.67 20.44
C SER A 11 11.34 3.99 19.66
N SER A 12 12.25 3.02 19.52
CA SER A 12 13.52 3.18 18.80
C SER A 12 13.40 3.15 17.27
N GLU A 13 12.24 2.75 16.74
CA GLU A 13 12.02 2.55 15.29
C GLU A 13 11.21 3.67 14.61
N ARG A 14 11.26 4.87 15.20
CA ARG A 14 10.75 6.08 14.54
C ARG A 14 11.59 6.37 13.30
N VAL A 15 10.92 6.64 12.18
CA VAL A 15 11.60 7.05 10.96
C VAL A 15 11.88 8.54 11.05
N GLU A 16 13.15 8.90 11.28
CA GLU A 16 13.67 10.24 11.03
C GLU A 16 14.26 10.30 9.60
N PRO A 17 14.04 11.39 8.82
CA PRO A 17 13.50 12.68 9.22
C PRO A 17 11.99 12.89 8.95
N ASN A 18 11.43 13.87 9.67
CA ASN A 18 10.04 14.34 9.66
C ASN A 18 9.44 14.53 8.26
N VAL A 19 8.73 13.53 7.75
CA VAL A 19 7.78 13.76 6.65
C VAL A 19 6.62 14.58 7.23
N ALA A 20 6.66 15.88 7.01
CA ALA A 20 5.59 16.79 7.36
C ALA A 20 4.51 16.74 6.26
N PHE A 21 3.35 16.19 6.58
CA PHE A 21 2.18 16.32 5.73
C PHE A 21 1.58 17.71 5.94
N LYS A 22 1.31 18.45 4.85
CA LYS A 22 0.57 19.71 4.94
C LYS A 22 -0.84 19.43 5.48
N SER A 23 -1.41 20.36 6.24
CA SER A 23 -2.83 20.29 6.59
C SER A 23 -3.67 20.04 5.33
N ASP A 24 -4.72 19.21 5.47
CA ASP A 24 -5.64 18.83 4.38
C ASP A 24 -5.04 17.94 3.28
N THR A 25 -3.83 17.40 3.48
CA THR A 25 -3.27 16.38 2.59
C THR A 25 -4.05 15.07 2.73
N VAL A 26 -4.67 14.62 1.64
CA VAL A 26 -5.27 13.29 1.56
C VAL A 26 -4.16 12.26 1.36
N ILE A 27 -3.93 11.42 2.37
CA ILE A 27 -2.96 10.33 2.30
C ILE A 27 -3.71 9.07 1.83
N MET A 28 -3.32 8.57 0.66
CA MET A 28 -3.80 7.27 0.16
C MET A 28 -3.15 6.14 0.96
N ALA A 29 -3.91 5.08 1.23
CA ALA A 29 -3.46 3.95 2.03
C ALA A 29 -3.74 2.62 1.35
N THR A 30 -2.84 1.65 1.57
CA THR A 30 -2.99 0.29 1.03
C THR A 30 -3.51 -0.72 2.06
N HIS A 31 -3.11 -0.55 3.32
CA HIS A 31 -3.38 -1.50 4.38
C HIS A 31 -3.73 -0.79 5.68
N ARG A 32 -4.54 -1.46 6.51
CA ARG A 32 -4.91 -1.05 7.84
C ARG A 32 -4.71 -2.21 8.80
N VAL A 33 -3.96 -1.98 9.88
CA VAL A 33 -3.68 -2.98 10.92
C VAL A 33 -4.06 -2.39 12.26
N VAL A 34 -4.70 -3.19 13.12
CA VAL A 34 -5.02 -2.80 14.49
C VAL A 34 -3.96 -3.38 15.41
N GLY A 35 -3.29 -2.52 16.18
CA GLY A 35 -2.28 -2.93 17.16
C GLY A 35 -2.86 -3.60 18.38
N ALA A 36 -1.98 -4.18 19.20
CA ALA A 36 -2.34 -4.85 20.46
C ALA A 36 -3.12 -3.96 21.45
N HIS A 37 -3.03 -2.64 21.34
CA HIS A 37 -3.74 -1.68 22.19
C HIS A 37 -4.93 -1.00 21.50
N GLY A 38 -5.36 -1.50 20.33
CA GLY A 38 -6.51 -0.97 19.59
C GLY A 38 -6.22 0.23 18.69
N ASP A 39 -4.98 0.74 18.71
CA ASP A 39 -4.55 1.79 17.77
C ASP A 39 -4.49 1.28 16.33
N VAL A 40 -4.65 2.19 15.38
CA VAL A 40 -4.68 1.86 13.96
C VAL A 40 -3.37 2.29 13.30
N TYR A 41 -2.75 1.35 12.59
CA TYR A 41 -1.61 1.60 11.72
C TYR A 41 -2.09 1.57 10.27
N ILE A 42 -1.81 2.65 9.54
CA ILE A 42 -2.18 2.79 8.14
C ILE A 42 -0.92 2.78 7.28
N ARG A 43 -0.83 1.87 6.31
CA ARG A 43 0.31 1.85 5.37
C ARG A 43 0.08 2.87 4.26
N SER A 44 0.87 3.95 4.28
CA SER A 44 0.79 5.00 3.26
C SER A 44 1.16 4.47 1.88
N MET A 45 0.45 4.90 0.85
CA MET A 45 0.74 4.59 -0.55
C MET A 45 1.72 5.65 -1.08
N GLY A 46 2.91 5.23 -1.50
CA GLY A 46 4.00 6.14 -1.94
C GLY A 46 5.10 6.36 -0.91
N HIS A 47 4.88 5.97 0.35
CA HIS A 47 5.91 5.94 1.39
C HIS A 47 5.97 4.54 2.02
N VAL A 48 7.16 3.94 2.16
CA VAL A 48 7.34 2.60 2.73
C VAL A 48 7.27 2.64 4.27
N VAL A 49 6.25 3.30 4.80
CA VAL A 49 6.08 3.60 6.23
C VAL A 49 4.65 3.39 6.68
N TRP A 50 4.51 3.15 7.99
CA TRP A 50 3.25 3.05 8.69
C TRP A 50 2.96 4.36 9.40
N LEU A 51 1.78 4.92 9.10
CA LEU A 51 1.21 6.07 9.76
C LEU A 51 0.47 5.56 11.00
N PHE A 52 0.94 5.98 12.17
CA PHE A 52 0.26 5.69 13.43
C PHE A 52 -0.91 6.67 13.61
N GLU A 53 -2.12 6.19 13.31
CA GLU A 53 -3.36 6.94 13.47
C GLU A 53 -3.86 6.75 14.89
N SER A 54 -3.76 7.79 15.71
CA SER A 54 -4.47 7.76 16.99
C SER A 54 -4.67 9.16 17.57
N ARG A 55 -5.90 9.43 18.01
CA ARG A 55 -6.27 10.59 18.84
C ARG A 55 -5.75 10.45 20.28
N GLU A 56 -5.30 9.25 20.69
CA GLU A 56 -4.79 8.96 22.05
C GLU A 56 -3.42 8.24 22.05
N GLY A 57 -2.89 7.83 20.90
CA GLY A 57 -1.77 6.89 20.81
C GLY A 57 -0.43 7.47 21.23
N PHE A 58 -0.31 8.80 21.29
CA PHE A 58 0.81 9.43 21.98
C PHE A 58 0.79 9.08 23.48
N MET A 59 -0.38 9.10 24.12
CA MET A 59 -0.53 8.67 25.52
C MET A 59 -0.36 7.16 25.67
N THR A 60 -0.76 6.34 24.70
CA THR A 60 -0.47 4.90 24.71
C THR A 60 1.03 4.63 24.69
N LEU A 61 1.80 5.38 23.89
CA LEU A 61 3.26 5.25 23.82
C LEU A 61 3.95 5.75 25.10
N GLU A 62 3.50 6.86 25.69
CA GLU A 62 4.00 7.34 27.00
C GLU A 62 3.73 6.31 28.10
N ARG A 63 2.52 5.72 28.14
CA ARG A 63 2.19 4.67 29.11
C ARG A 63 3.05 3.41 28.96
N LEU A 64 3.45 3.07 27.73
CA LEU A 64 4.30 1.90 27.47
C LEU A 64 5.77 2.14 27.81
N SER A 65 6.26 3.37 27.71
CA SER A 65 7.62 3.70 28.18
C SER A 65 7.77 3.61 29.71
N ASP A 66 6.66 3.64 30.45
CA ASP A 66 6.65 3.63 31.92
C ASP A 66 6.45 2.22 32.53
N ILE A 67 6.25 1.17 31.72
CA ILE A 67 5.97 -0.20 32.21
C ILE A 67 7.24 -1.07 32.19
N PRO A 68 7.71 -1.62 33.33
CA PRO A 68 8.75 -2.64 33.36
C PRO A 68 8.33 -3.90 32.59
N HIS A 69 9.21 -4.40 31.72
CA HIS A 69 9.00 -5.43 30.67
C HIS A 69 8.33 -6.78 31.06
N ALA A 70 7.90 -7.01 32.29
CA ALA A 70 7.59 -8.35 32.81
C ALA A 70 6.10 -8.75 32.82
N ALA A 71 5.15 -7.89 32.44
CA ALA A 71 3.73 -8.25 32.54
C ALA A 71 2.95 -7.73 31.35
N LEU A 72 2.48 -8.63 30.47
CA LEU A 72 1.23 -8.49 29.71
C LEU A 72 1.02 -9.74 28.82
N ARG A 73 0.17 -10.67 29.30
CA ARG A 73 -0.56 -11.63 28.46
C ARG A 73 -2.01 -11.74 28.94
N SER A 74 -2.92 -11.70 27.96
CA SER A 74 -4.37 -11.98 27.99
C SER A 74 -5.29 -10.91 28.60
N THR A 75 -6.28 -10.43 27.83
CA THR A 75 -7.69 -10.91 27.83
C THR A 75 -8.56 -10.03 26.91
N THR A 76 -9.60 -10.64 26.33
CA THR A 76 -10.56 -10.17 25.30
C THR A 76 -11.77 -9.36 25.82
N ALA A 77 -12.50 -8.74 24.85
CA ALA A 77 -13.87 -8.15 24.89
C ALA A 77 -13.94 -6.63 25.23
N SER A 78 -14.84 -5.77 24.71
CA SER A 78 -15.92 -5.81 23.70
C SER A 78 -16.50 -4.38 23.53
N THR A 79 -16.92 -4.03 22.30
CA THR A 79 -18.01 -3.10 21.87
C THR A 79 -18.04 -1.61 22.27
N ALA A 80 -18.05 -0.70 21.26
CA ALA A 80 -19.23 0.12 20.89
C ALA A 80 -18.87 1.20 19.84
N THR A 81 -19.54 1.12 18.69
CA THR A 81 -19.46 2.08 17.58
C THR A 81 -20.48 3.20 17.78
N LEU A 82 -20.05 4.47 17.84
CA LEU A 82 -20.94 5.64 17.81
C LEU A 82 -20.62 6.50 16.58
N VAL A 83 -21.58 6.56 15.65
CA VAL A 83 -21.57 7.44 14.48
C VAL A 83 -21.65 8.90 14.95
N ARG A 84 -20.62 9.70 14.70
CA ARG A 84 -20.63 11.13 15.02
C ARG A 84 -20.64 11.95 13.73
N ARG A 85 -21.77 12.64 13.49
CA ARG A 85 -21.90 13.69 12.45
C ARG A 85 -20.82 14.74 12.70
N SER A 86 -20.09 15.10 11.64
CA SER A 86 -19.11 16.20 11.64
C SER A 86 -19.83 17.50 11.96
N THR A 87 -19.73 17.95 13.21
CA THR A 87 -19.99 19.34 13.55
C THR A 87 -18.76 20.10 13.07
N GLU A 88 -18.92 20.93 12.04
CA GLU A 88 -17.89 21.88 11.64
C GLU A 88 -17.49 22.68 12.88
N ALA A 89 -16.20 22.68 13.20
CA ALA A 89 -15.71 23.40 14.36
C ALA A 89 -16.01 24.90 14.16
N LEU A 90 -16.54 25.56 15.20
CA LEU A 90 -16.83 26.98 15.14
C LEU A 90 -15.51 27.75 15.04
N ASP A 91 -15.31 28.53 13.98
CA ASP A 91 -14.13 29.39 13.87
C ASP A 91 -14.17 30.47 14.94
N PHE A 92 -13.19 30.45 15.84
CA PHE A 92 -13.12 31.36 16.98
C PHE A 92 -12.99 32.83 16.56
N ARG A 93 -12.45 33.14 15.36
CA ARG A 93 -12.43 34.52 14.82
C ARG A 93 -13.85 35.01 14.58
N HIS A 94 -14.63 34.20 13.88
CA HIS A 94 -16.04 34.47 13.61
C HIS A 94 -16.86 34.60 14.90
N VAL A 95 -16.61 33.74 15.89
CA VAL A 95 -17.26 33.83 17.22
C VAL A 95 -16.99 35.17 17.90
N ARG A 96 -15.76 35.71 17.80
CA ARG A 96 -15.41 37.02 18.37
C ARG A 96 -16.08 38.16 17.65
N GLU A 97 -16.14 38.11 16.32
CA GLU A 97 -16.82 39.11 15.50
C GLU A 97 -18.31 39.15 15.85
N MET A 98 -18.99 38.00 15.91
CA MET A 98 -20.39 37.92 16.33
C MET A 98 -20.63 38.46 17.74
N ALA A 99 -19.74 38.13 18.68
CA ALA A 99 -19.81 38.65 20.04
C ALA A 99 -19.68 40.18 20.06
N ALA A 100 -18.69 40.72 19.36
CA ALA A 100 -18.44 42.16 19.29
C ALA A 100 -19.61 42.91 18.65
N MET A 101 -20.16 42.40 17.53
CA MET A 101 -21.33 42.97 16.86
C MET A 101 -22.57 43.03 17.77
N ASN A 102 -22.70 42.08 18.70
CA ASN A 102 -23.81 42.03 19.66
C ASN A 102 -23.52 42.73 21.00
N GLY A 103 -22.41 43.48 21.09
CA GLY A 103 -22.05 44.25 22.28
C GLY A 103 -21.49 43.43 23.45
N PHE A 104 -21.00 42.22 23.19
CA PHE A 104 -20.30 41.40 24.18
C PHE A 104 -18.80 41.71 24.21
N ARG A 105 -18.23 41.78 25.41
CA ARG A 105 -16.78 41.88 25.65
C ARG A 105 -16.21 40.51 26.04
N GLU A 106 -15.12 40.10 25.40
CA GLU A 106 -14.39 38.88 25.77
C GLU A 106 -13.78 39.05 27.18
N ILE A 107 -14.05 38.08 28.06
CA ILE A 107 -13.53 38.03 29.44
C ILE A 107 -12.66 36.80 29.70
N GLN A 108 -12.67 35.82 28.80
CA GLN A 108 -11.95 34.56 28.98
C GLN A 108 -11.59 33.95 27.63
N CYS A 109 -10.34 33.52 27.48
CA CYS A 109 -9.90 32.65 26.40
C CYS A 109 -9.02 31.55 26.98
N ASN A 110 -9.55 30.33 27.04
CA ASN A 110 -8.81 29.16 27.49
C ASN A 110 -8.58 28.24 26.29
N ARG A 111 -7.35 28.23 25.77
CA ARG A 111 -6.97 27.40 24.62
C ARG A 111 -6.92 25.91 24.94
N THR A 112 -6.60 25.55 26.18
CA THR A 112 -6.52 24.16 26.65
C THR A 112 -7.91 23.53 26.70
N SER A 113 -8.87 24.19 27.36
CA SER A 113 -10.26 23.74 27.44
C SER A 113 -11.08 24.09 26.20
N ARG A 114 -10.50 24.89 25.29
CA ARG A 114 -11.13 25.35 24.04
C ARG A 114 -12.43 26.12 24.27
N VAL A 115 -12.37 27.07 25.20
CA VAL A 115 -13.52 27.89 25.64
C VAL A 115 -13.22 29.37 25.45
N LEU A 116 -14.17 30.07 24.83
CA LEU A 116 -14.26 31.53 24.85
C LEU A 116 -15.39 31.96 25.79
N GLY A 117 -15.15 32.96 26.62
CA GLY A 117 -16.13 33.53 27.54
C GLY A 117 -16.36 35.00 27.25
N PHE A 118 -17.63 35.38 27.17
CA PHE A 118 -18.09 36.71 26.80
C PHE A 118 -19.07 37.25 27.84
N VAL A 119 -19.07 38.56 28.07
CA VAL A 119 -20.01 39.25 28.96
C VAL A 119 -20.63 40.46 28.28
N ARG A 120 -21.92 40.71 28.53
CA ARG A 120 -22.64 41.92 28.14
C ARG A 120 -23.40 42.44 29.35
N THR A 121 -23.29 43.75 29.62
CA THR A 121 -23.99 44.40 30.72
C THR A 121 -24.99 45.40 30.14
N ARG A 122 -26.25 45.31 30.56
CA ARG A 122 -27.35 46.20 30.13
C ARG A 122 -28.09 46.68 31.38
N GLY A 123 -27.77 47.89 31.85
CA GLY A 123 -28.26 48.39 33.13
C GLY A 123 -27.75 47.52 34.29
N GLU A 124 -28.65 47.02 35.13
CA GLU A 124 -28.32 46.09 36.23
C GLU A 124 -28.18 44.63 35.77
N SER A 125 -28.57 44.32 34.53
CA SER A 125 -28.53 42.97 33.97
C SER A 125 -27.14 42.62 33.45
N THR A 126 -26.67 41.41 33.76
CA THR A 126 -25.41 40.86 33.23
C THR A 126 -25.65 39.52 32.57
N GLU A 127 -25.29 39.43 31.29
CA GLU A 127 -25.39 38.23 30.47
C GLU A 127 -23.99 37.67 30.22
N ARG A 128 -23.82 36.37 30.37
CA ARG A 128 -22.57 35.65 30.10
C ARG A 128 -22.81 34.51 29.12
N ILE A 129 -21.93 34.39 28.13
CA ILE A 129 -21.91 33.29 27.16
C ILE A 129 -20.55 32.61 27.19
N GLN A 130 -20.53 31.28 27.24
CA GLN A 130 -19.34 30.44 27.11
C GLN A 130 -19.48 29.56 25.88
N VAL A 131 -18.53 29.66 24.93
CA VAL A 131 -18.53 28.91 23.67
C VAL A 131 -17.39 27.90 23.66
N TYR A 132 -17.73 26.62 23.63
CA TYR A 132 -16.81 25.50 23.47
C TYR A 132 -16.65 25.21 21.98
N TYR A 133 -15.75 25.94 21.33
CA TYR A 133 -15.73 26.07 19.86
C TYR A 133 -15.40 24.78 19.11
N THR A 134 -14.80 23.77 19.76
CA THR A 134 -14.55 22.46 19.12
C THR A 134 -15.67 21.45 19.30
N THR A 135 -16.61 21.65 20.23
CA THR A 135 -17.73 20.73 20.44
C THR A 135 -19.08 21.32 20.05
N GLY A 136 -19.09 22.60 19.64
CA GLY A 136 -20.33 23.34 19.39
C GLY A 136 -21.21 23.41 20.64
N THR A 137 -20.62 23.37 21.85
CA THR A 137 -21.39 23.51 23.09
C THR A 137 -21.40 24.97 23.53
N VAL A 138 -22.57 25.50 23.89
CA VAL A 138 -22.72 26.89 24.34
C VAL A 138 -23.44 26.91 25.69
N GLY A 139 -22.81 27.55 26.66
CA GLY A 139 -23.38 27.82 27.98
C GLY A 139 -23.83 29.27 28.08
N THR A 140 -25.08 29.55 28.43
CA THR A 140 -25.59 30.91 28.68
C THR A 140 -25.99 31.08 30.15
N ALA A 141 -25.80 32.28 30.68
CA ALA A 141 -26.27 32.69 32.00
C ALA A 141 -26.73 34.15 31.93
N VAL A 142 -27.94 34.44 32.40
CA VAL A 142 -28.54 35.77 32.43
C VAL A 142 -28.88 36.12 33.87
N ASP A 143 -28.51 37.32 34.32
CA ASP A 143 -28.82 37.88 35.65
C ASP A 143 -28.46 36.95 36.80
N PRO A 144 -27.16 36.70 37.05
CA PRO A 144 -26.76 35.75 38.09
C PRO A 144 -27.34 36.19 39.44
N PRO A 145 -28.34 35.47 40.00
CA PRO A 145 -28.87 35.84 41.30
C PRO A 145 -27.81 35.56 42.36
N ARG A 146 -27.86 36.30 43.47
CA ARG A 146 -27.01 36.04 44.65
C ARG A 146 -27.18 34.61 45.20
N GLN A 147 -28.19 33.86 44.75
CA GLN A 147 -28.54 32.49 45.19
C GLN A 147 -28.37 31.42 44.09
N GLY A 148 -27.23 31.43 43.38
CA GLY A 148 -26.80 30.31 42.53
C GLY A 148 -27.06 30.50 41.04
N LYS A 149 -26.07 30.18 40.21
CA LYS A 149 -26.09 30.44 38.76
C LYS A 149 -26.81 29.29 38.03
N THR A 150 -27.99 29.55 37.47
CA THR A 150 -28.58 28.64 36.48
C THR A 150 -27.88 28.88 35.13
N GLN A 151 -26.86 28.08 34.83
CA GLN A 151 -26.21 28.06 33.53
C GLN A 151 -26.92 27.04 32.63
N LEU A 152 -27.45 27.48 31.49
CA LEU A 152 -28.08 26.60 30.51
C LEU A 152 -27.06 26.16 29.46
N PHE A 153 -27.00 24.87 29.13
CA PHE A 153 -26.05 24.30 28.15
C PHE A 153 -26.77 23.74 26.93
N ARG A 154 -26.34 24.14 25.72
CA ARG A 154 -26.83 23.61 24.44
C ARG A 154 -25.68 22.98 23.68
N ARG A 155 -25.87 21.77 23.13
CA ARG A 155 -24.86 21.03 22.37
C ARG A 155 -25.18 21.09 20.87
N GLY A 156 -24.16 20.95 20.03
CA GLY A 156 -24.33 20.90 18.57
C GLY A 156 -24.82 22.20 17.96
N VAL A 157 -24.45 23.33 18.57
CA VAL A 157 -24.79 24.68 18.10
C VAL A 157 -23.97 24.98 16.84
N ASP A 158 -24.66 25.26 15.75
CA ASP A 158 -24.07 25.79 14.51
C ASP A 158 -23.90 27.32 14.57
N LEU A 159 -23.24 27.91 13.57
CA LEU A 159 -23.00 29.35 13.53
C LEU A 159 -24.30 30.17 13.59
N ARG A 160 -25.34 29.75 12.87
CA ARG A 160 -26.64 30.45 12.83
C ARG A 160 -27.34 30.43 14.19
N THR A 161 -27.29 29.31 14.90
CA THR A 161 -27.86 29.20 16.24
C THR A 161 -27.04 30.00 17.25
N LEU A 162 -25.71 30.04 17.08
CA LEU A 162 -24.82 30.84 17.93
C LEU A 162 -25.09 32.35 17.77
N GLU A 163 -25.34 32.81 16.54
CA GLU A 163 -25.73 34.21 16.25
C GLU A 163 -27.00 34.59 17.02
N ARG A 164 -28.05 33.78 16.95
CA ARG A 164 -29.30 33.99 17.72
C ARG A 164 -29.08 34.00 19.24
N LEU A 165 -28.14 33.19 19.74
CA LEU A 165 -27.79 33.18 21.17
C LEU A 165 -27.04 34.45 21.59
N PHE A 166 -26.25 35.07 20.70
CA PHE A 166 -25.64 36.37 20.96
C PHE A 166 -26.65 37.52 20.88
N GLU A 167 -27.66 37.44 20.01
CA GLU A 167 -28.75 38.42 19.98
C GLU A 167 -29.54 38.38 21.29
N ASN A 168 -30.05 37.20 21.65
CA ASN A 168 -30.87 36.98 22.84
C ASN A 168 -30.48 35.68 23.56
N PRO A 169 -29.67 35.76 24.64
CA PRO A 169 -29.22 34.59 25.39
C PRO A 169 -30.35 33.77 26.06
N ARG A 170 -31.56 34.34 26.19
CA ARG A 170 -32.75 33.69 26.76
C ARG A 170 -33.44 32.74 25.78
N THR A 171 -33.12 32.80 24.48
CA THR A 171 -33.65 31.87 23.44
C THR A 171 -33.23 30.40 23.67
N HIS A 172 -32.42 30.15 24.69
CA HIS A 172 -32.00 28.82 25.13
C HIS A 172 -33.18 27.93 25.59
N THR A 173 -34.30 28.51 26.05
CA THR A 173 -35.42 27.74 26.64
C THR A 173 -36.41 27.13 25.65
N GLY A 174 -36.36 27.50 24.37
CA GLY A 174 -37.10 26.84 23.28
C GLY A 174 -38.63 27.02 23.31
N VAL A 175 -39.15 27.37 22.12
CA VAL A 175 -40.57 27.48 21.71
C VAL A 175 -41.25 28.79 22.14
N ASP A 176 -41.15 29.78 21.24
CA ASP A 176 -42.08 30.92 21.19
C ASP A 176 -43.43 30.42 20.65
N ASP A 177 -44.21 29.76 21.50
CA ASP A 177 -45.63 29.45 21.26
C ASP A 177 -46.40 30.67 21.75
N HIS A 178 -46.66 31.69 20.91
CA HIS A 178 -47.75 32.67 21.09
C HIS A 178 -47.79 33.66 19.90
N SER A 179 -48.64 33.39 18.91
CA SER A 179 -49.31 34.47 18.18
C SER A 179 -50.68 34.00 17.66
N THR A 180 -51.70 34.38 18.44
CA THR A 180 -52.98 34.98 18.03
C THR A 180 -53.89 34.25 17.03
N ASN A 181 -55.02 33.82 17.58
CA ASN A 181 -56.08 32.98 17.06
C ASN A 181 -57.14 33.70 16.19
N ASP A 182 -56.83 34.86 15.60
CA ASP A 182 -57.83 35.75 14.95
C ASP A 182 -57.72 35.84 13.41
N HIS A 183 -56.88 35.01 12.78
CA HIS A 183 -56.75 34.93 11.31
C HIS A 183 -57.20 33.59 10.69
N LEU A 184 -57.78 32.70 11.49
CA LEU A 184 -57.94 31.28 11.16
C LEU A 184 -58.80 30.99 9.92
N GLU A 185 -59.80 31.81 9.57
CA GLU A 185 -60.68 31.52 8.42
C GLU A 185 -60.06 31.89 7.06
N ASP A 186 -59.31 33.00 7.00
CA ASP A 186 -58.54 33.37 5.81
C ASP A 186 -57.29 32.48 5.65
N GLU A 187 -56.70 32.09 6.77
CA GLU A 187 -55.52 31.23 6.82
C GLU A 187 -55.87 29.77 6.49
N GLU A 188 -57.01 29.24 6.93
CA GLU A 188 -57.50 27.91 6.54
C GLU A 188 -57.76 27.82 5.02
N THR A 189 -58.34 28.88 4.44
CA THR A 189 -58.56 28.96 3.00
C THR A 189 -57.25 29.08 2.22
N ALA A 190 -56.28 29.84 2.76
CA ALA A 190 -54.93 29.94 2.18
C ALA A 190 -54.15 28.63 2.30
N LEU A 191 -54.25 27.93 3.43
CA LEU A 191 -53.65 26.63 3.69
C LEU A 191 -54.23 25.55 2.79
N THR A 192 -55.54 25.56 2.55
CA THR A 192 -56.19 24.61 1.63
C THR A 192 -55.71 24.81 0.19
N ARG A 193 -55.56 26.08 -0.25
CA ARG A 193 -54.97 26.40 -1.57
C ARG A 193 -53.50 26.03 -1.65
N ALA A 194 -52.73 26.25 -0.58
CA ALA A 194 -51.33 25.86 -0.51
C ALA A 194 -51.16 24.35 -0.54
N LEU A 195 -52.00 23.59 0.18
CA LEU A 195 -52.02 22.13 0.17
C LEU A 195 -52.32 21.57 -1.23
N ALA A 196 -53.35 22.08 -1.90
CA ALA A 196 -53.67 21.67 -3.28
C ALA A 196 -52.52 21.99 -4.27
N SER A 197 -51.82 23.12 -4.07
CA SER A 197 -50.64 23.48 -4.85
C SER A 197 -49.48 22.52 -4.59
N ILE A 198 -49.22 22.17 -3.33
CA ILE A 198 -48.17 21.23 -2.92
C ILE A 198 -48.46 19.82 -3.46
N GLU A 199 -49.70 19.34 -3.41
CA GLU A 199 -50.09 18.05 -3.99
C GLU A 199 -49.85 18.02 -5.49
N THR A 200 -50.18 19.10 -6.20
CA THR A 200 -49.94 19.22 -7.63
C THR A 200 -48.43 19.22 -7.94
N GLN A 201 -47.62 19.94 -7.16
CA GLN A 201 -46.16 19.93 -7.31
C GLN A 201 -45.56 18.56 -6.97
N ALA A 202 -46.08 17.87 -5.96
CA ALA A 202 -45.64 16.53 -5.58
C ALA A 202 -45.88 15.51 -6.72
N LEU A 203 -47.03 15.60 -7.41
CA LEU A 203 -47.31 14.76 -8.59
C LEU A 203 -46.34 15.04 -9.74
N VAL A 204 -46.00 16.31 -10.01
CA VAL A 204 -45.02 16.68 -11.04
C VAL A 204 -43.63 16.15 -10.69
N ILE A 205 -43.20 16.28 -9.43
CA ILE A 205 -41.91 15.77 -8.94
C ILE A 205 -41.87 14.23 -9.03
N GLN A 206 -42.96 13.54 -8.67
CA GLN A 206 -43.04 12.09 -8.80
C GLN A 206 -42.93 11.63 -10.27
N ALA A 207 -43.58 12.33 -11.20
CA ALA A 207 -43.47 12.04 -12.63
C ALA A 207 -42.03 12.24 -13.17
N GLN A 208 -41.36 13.33 -12.76
CA GLN A 208 -39.95 13.59 -13.12
C GLN A 208 -38.99 12.54 -12.55
N HIS A 209 -39.23 12.07 -11.32
CA HIS A 209 -38.45 10.99 -10.73
C HIS A 209 -38.69 9.64 -11.43
N ALA A 210 -39.89 9.36 -11.90
CA ALA A 210 -40.19 8.15 -12.67
C ALA A 210 -39.42 8.12 -14.01
N ASP A 211 -39.41 9.24 -14.75
CA ASP A 211 -38.64 9.37 -16.01
C ASP A 211 -37.13 9.24 -15.78
N SER A 212 -36.62 9.85 -14.70
CA SER A 212 -35.20 9.76 -14.33
C SER A 212 -34.77 8.33 -13.95
N ARG A 213 -35.66 7.56 -13.31
CA ARG A 213 -35.40 6.15 -12.98
C ARG A 213 -35.33 5.28 -14.23
N GLY A 214 -36.18 5.54 -15.23
CA GLY A 214 -36.13 4.84 -16.53
C GLY A 214 -34.79 5.04 -17.24
N LYS A 215 -34.37 6.31 -17.39
CA LYS A 215 -33.07 6.65 -18.00
C LYS A 215 -31.86 6.05 -17.28
N THR A 216 -31.93 5.99 -15.94
CA THR A 216 -30.85 5.39 -15.13
C THR A 216 -30.76 3.88 -15.34
N ALA A 217 -31.90 3.19 -15.44
CA ALA A 217 -31.92 1.75 -15.70
C ALA A 217 -31.37 1.39 -17.08
N ASP A 218 -31.68 2.18 -18.11
CA ASP A 218 -31.16 1.97 -19.45
C ASP A 218 -29.64 2.22 -19.53
N TRP A 219 -29.14 3.26 -18.86
CA TRP A 219 -27.70 3.52 -18.77
C TRP A 219 -26.96 2.38 -18.05
N GLN A 220 -27.54 1.81 -16.99
CA GLN A 220 -26.97 0.66 -16.28
C GLN A 220 -26.91 -0.60 -17.16
N ARG A 221 -27.96 -0.86 -17.95
CA ARG A 221 -27.99 -2.01 -18.89
C ARG A 221 -26.91 -1.87 -19.97
N GLU A 222 -26.74 -0.67 -20.53
CA GLU A 222 -25.69 -0.41 -21.52
C GLU A 222 -24.28 -0.55 -20.92
N ALA A 223 -24.06 -0.06 -19.70
CA ALA A 223 -22.78 -0.20 -19.01
C ALA A 223 -22.41 -1.67 -18.73
N VAL A 224 -23.38 -2.53 -18.40
CA VAL A 224 -23.15 -3.97 -18.23
C VAL A 224 -22.78 -4.61 -19.58
N ARG A 225 -23.52 -4.29 -20.65
CA ARG A 225 -23.24 -4.79 -22.01
C ARG A 225 -21.83 -4.44 -22.48
N GLN A 226 -21.37 -3.21 -22.24
CA GLN A 226 -20.01 -2.79 -22.60
C GLN A 226 -18.93 -3.51 -21.78
N ARG A 227 -19.18 -3.79 -20.49
CA ARG A 227 -18.23 -4.55 -19.65
C ARG A 227 -18.11 -6.00 -20.10
N GLU A 228 -19.21 -6.63 -20.47
CA GLU A 228 -19.21 -8.00 -21.00
C GLU A 228 -18.50 -8.09 -22.36
N ALA A 229 -18.78 -7.15 -23.27
CA ALA A 229 -18.09 -7.06 -24.56
C ALA A 229 -16.57 -6.90 -24.37
N LYS A 230 -16.14 -6.03 -23.44
CA LYS A 230 -14.71 -5.86 -23.11
C LYS A 230 -14.09 -7.12 -22.51
N ARG A 231 -14.80 -7.83 -21.63
CA ARG A 231 -14.34 -9.12 -21.08
C ARG A 231 -14.17 -10.18 -22.15
N GLN A 232 -15.11 -10.26 -23.10
CA GLN A 232 -15.01 -11.19 -24.23
C GLN A 232 -13.80 -10.84 -25.11
N GLN A 233 -13.56 -9.55 -25.38
CA GLN A 233 -12.41 -9.13 -26.16
C GLN A 233 -11.08 -9.48 -25.47
N ILE A 234 -10.97 -9.23 -24.16
CA ILE A 234 -9.79 -9.63 -23.36
C ILE A 234 -9.58 -11.15 -23.41
N ALA A 235 -10.64 -11.94 -23.20
CA ALA A 235 -10.54 -13.40 -23.23
C ALA A 235 -10.09 -13.93 -24.60
N VAL A 236 -10.53 -13.32 -25.70
CA VAL A 236 -10.08 -13.67 -27.05
C VAL A 236 -8.60 -13.33 -27.24
N THR A 237 -8.16 -12.15 -26.79
CA THR A 237 -6.74 -11.75 -26.87
C THR A 237 -5.86 -12.67 -26.02
N GLU A 238 -6.24 -12.95 -24.77
CA GLU A 238 -5.52 -13.88 -23.89
C GLU A 238 -5.46 -15.29 -24.49
N ALA A 239 -6.54 -15.78 -25.10
CA ALA A 239 -6.54 -17.09 -25.76
C ALA A 239 -5.63 -17.12 -27.01
N GLN A 240 -5.55 -16.01 -27.77
CA GLN A 240 -4.63 -15.89 -28.90
C GLN A 240 -3.17 -15.82 -28.44
N GLU A 241 -2.87 -15.08 -27.37
CA GLU A 241 -1.54 -15.02 -26.76
C GLU A 241 -1.13 -16.37 -26.17
N ALA A 242 -2.04 -17.07 -25.49
CA ALA A 242 -1.78 -18.42 -24.97
C ALA A 242 -1.49 -19.44 -26.07
N ARG A 243 -2.16 -19.32 -27.23
CA ARG A 243 -1.84 -20.15 -28.41
C ARG A 243 -0.47 -19.81 -29.02
N ARG A 244 -0.04 -18.55 -28.95
CA ARG A 244 1.30 -18.12 -29.38
C ARG A 244 2.40 -18.51 -28.41
N ALA A 245 2.10 -18.57 -27.11
CA ALA A 245 3.08 -18.83 -26.05
C ALA A 245 3.55 -20.30 -25.95
N GLY A 246 2.94 -21.25 -26.68
CA GLY A 246 3.26 -22.67 -26.56
C GLY A 246 2.84 -23.27 -25.21
N PRO A 247 2.90 -24.60 -25.05
CA PRO A 247 2.50 -25.25 -23.80
C PRO A 247 3.40 -24.79 -22.65
N TYR A 248 2.78 -24.21 -21.62
CA TYR A 248 3.39 -23.79 -20.36
C TYR A 248 4.29 -24.91 -19.79
N CYS A 249 5.51 -24.54 -19.39
CA CYS A 249 6.35 -25.40 -18.54
C CYS A 249 5.67 -25.56 -17.18
N ASP A 250 5.28 -26.79 -16.87
CA ASP A 250 4.86 -27.21 -15.54
C ASP A 250 6.09 -27.21 -14.62
N TRP A 251 6.13 -26.30 -13.66
CA TRP A 251 7.24 -26.16 -12.69
C TRP A 251 7.15 -27.18 -11.55
N GLN A 252 6.29 -28.20 -11.65
CA GLN A 252 6.41 -29.37 -10.78
C GLN A 252 7.69 -30.12 -11.17
N LEU A 253 8.78 -29.82 -10.45
CA LEU A 253 9.95 -30.67 -10.32
C LEU A 253 9.51 -32.08 -9.88
N ARG A 254 9.06 -32.90 -10.84
CA ARG A 254 8.99 -34.35 -10.72
C ARG A 254 10.26 -34.92 -11.33
N CYS A 255 11.40 -34.58 -10.74
CA CYS A 255 12.52 -35.48 -10.85
C CYS A 255 12.44 -36.44 -9.68
N ALA A 256 12.70 -37.72 -9.97
CA ALA A 256 13.07 -38.68 -8.95
C ALA A 256 13.99 -37.97 -7.96
N GLU A 257 13.61 -37.99 -6.69
CA GLU A 257 14.28 -37.31 -5.58
C GLU A 257 15.80 -37.41 -5.79
N PRO A 258 16.52 -36.32 -6.12
CA PRO A 258 17.97 -36.39 -6.14
C PRO A 258 18.40 -36.68 -4.70
N ASP A 259 18.97 -37.86 -4.47
CA ASP A 259 19.29 -38.39 -3.15
C ASP A 259 20.21 -37.47 -2.34
N ASP A 260 20.94 -36.54 -2.98
CA ASP A 260 21.63 -35.45 -2.29
C ASP A 260 22.00 -34.30 -3.26
N MET A 261 21.65 -33.06 -2.93
CA MET A 261 22.10 -31.87 -3.66
C MET A 261 23.54 -31.47 -3.29
N SER A 262 24.14 -32.07 -2.27
CA SER A 262 25.51 -31.77 -1.81
C SER A 262 26.60 -32.12 -2.85
N ASP A 263 26.29 -33.05 -3.76
CA ASP A 263 27.20 -33.46 -4.83
C ASP A 263 27.01 -32.63 -6.12
N VAL A 264 26.09 -31.67 -6.17
CA VAL A 264 25.91 -30.83 -7.35
C VAL A 264 27.09 -29.85 -7.46
N GLY A 265 27.81 -29.93 -8.58
CA GLY A 265 28.93 -29.04 -8.91
C GLY A 265 28.47 -27.74 -9.55
N CYS A 266 27.61 -27.81 -10.57
CA CYS A 266 27.02 -26.63 -11.19
C CYS A 266 25.61 -26.90 -11.73
N VAL A 267 24.78 -25.84 -11.80
CA VAL A 267 23.41 -25.90 -12.34
C VAL A 267 23.22 -24.76 -13.33
N ALA A 268 22.64 -25.08 -14.49
CA ALA A 268 22.16 -24.11 -15.45
C ALA A 268 20.66 -24.25 -15.66
N VAL A 269 19.95 -23.13 -15.71
CA VAL A 269 18.51 -23.08 -15.94
C VAL A 269 18.25 -22.26 -17.19
N GLY A 270 17.59 -22.87 -18.17
CA GLY A 270 17.21 -22.26 -19.44
C GLY A 270 15.70 -22.03 -19.54
N ASN A 271 15.27 -21.49 -20.68
CA ASN A 271 13.85 -21.23 -20.94
C ASN A 271 13.10 -22.55 -21.18
N GLY A 272 12.60 -23.15 -20.09
CA GLY A 272 11.82 -24.38 -20.11
C GLY A 272 12.57 -25.66 -19.74
N GLY A 273 13.77 -25.54 -19.20
CA GLY A 273 14.58 -26.68 -18.81
C GLY A 273 15.70 -26.35 -17.85
N TYR A 274 16.41 -27.38 -17.39
CA TYR A 274 17.59 -27.24 -16.55
C TYR A 274 18.61 -28.34 -16.83
N VAL A 275 19.85 -28.08 -16.44
CA VAL A 275 20.95 -29.05 -16.36
C VAL A 275 21.59 -28.92 -14.98
N ALA A 276 21.76 -30.03 -14.28
CA ALA A 276 22.56 -30.14 -13.08
C ALA A 276 23.73 -31.10 -13.37
N VAL A 277 24.94 -30.65 -13.09
CA VAL A 277 26.17 -31.43 -13.22
C VAL A 277 26.66 -31.72 -11.81
N TYR A 278 26.93 -33.00 -11.52
CA TYR A 278 27.44 -33.44 -10.22
C TYR A 278 28.97 -33.48 -10.23
N LYS A 279 29.62 -33.40 -9.06
CA LYS A 279 31.08 -33.46 -8.91
C LYS A 279 31.66 -34.80 -9.40
N SER A 280 30.84 -35.85 -9.41
CA SER A 280 31.14 -37.15 -10.04
C SER A 280 31.30 -37.09 -11.57
N GLY A 281 30.93 -35.98 -12.23
CA GLY A 281 30.84 -35.88 -13.69
C GLY A 281 29.56 -36.50 -14.27
N SER A 282 28.63 -36.96 -13.42
CA SER A 282 27.28 -37.31 -13.84
C SER A 282 26.44 -36.05 -14.07
N CYS A 283 25.37 -36.16 -14.87
CA CYS A 283 24.52 -35.03 -15.22
C CYS A 283 23.05 -35.45 -15.14
N ALA A 284 22.18 -34.53 -14.72
CA ALA A 284 20.72 -34.65 -14.78
C ALA A 284 20.16 -33.43 -15.52
N TRP A 285 19.18 -33.63 -16.39
CA TRP A 285 18.58 -32.53 -17.13
C TRP A 285 17.10 -32.77 -17.46
N HIS A 286 16.39 -31.68 -17.71
CA HIS A 286 15.01 -31.71 -18.18
C HIS A 286 14.77 -30.56 -19.15
N GLY A 287 13.96 -30.77 -20.19
CA GLY A 287 13.51 -29.68 -21.08
C GLY A 287 14.61 -28.98 -21.90
N ILE A 288 15.80 -29.58 -22.02
CA ILE A 288 16.89 -29.04 -22.85
C ILE A 288 16.86 -29.58 -24.28
N PRO A 289 17.47 -28.88 -25.27
CA PRO A 289 17.59 -29.37 -26.64
C PRO A 289 18.29 -30.74 -26.71
N SER A 290 17.81 -31.62 -27.61
CA SER A 290 18.33 -32.99 -27.78
C SER A 290 19.82 -33.02 -28.18
N ALA A 291 20.29 -32.01 -28.89
CA ALA A 291 21.71 -31.85 -29.23
C ALA A 291 22.58 -31.65 -27.97
N LEU A 292 22.14 -30.79 -27.03
CA LEU A 292 22.83 -30.58 -25.76
C LEU A 292 22.79 -31.83 -24.89
N ALA A 293 21.64 -32.51 -24.82
CA ALA A 293 21.51 -33.77 -24.09
C ALA A 293 22.50 -34.83 -24.60
N LYS A 294 22.60 -35.02 -25.93
CA LYS A 294 23.59 -35.93 -26.54
C LYS A 294 25.02 -35.53 -26.23
N GLU A 295 25.32 -34.24 -26.16
CA GLU A 295 26.68 -33.80 -25.82
C GLU A 295 26.99 -34.05 -24.34
N LEU A 296 26.06 -33.76 -23.42
CA LEU A 296 26.20 -34.10 -22.00
C LEU A 296 26.40 -35.61 -21.79
N GLU A 297 25.69 -36.46 -22.53
CA GLU A 297 25.87 -37.90 -22.52
C GLU A 297 27.28 -38.33 -22.95
N LYS A 298 27.87 -37.67 -23.96
CA LYS A 298 29.26 -37.95 -24.38
C LYS A 298 30.30 -37.50 -23.36
N GLN A 299 29.96 -36.50 -22.55
CA GLN A 299 30.84 -35.99 -21.49
C GLN A 299 30.61 -36.70 -20.15
N HIS A 300 29.80 -37.77 -20.10
CA HIS A 300 29.57 -38.54 -18.88
C HIS A 300 30.89 -39.03 -18.25
N ASN A 301 31.04 -38.83 -16.94
CA ASN A 301 32.25 -39.10 -16.14
C ASN A 301 33.47 -38.22 -16.45
N LYS A 302 33.30 -37.11 -17.17
CA LYS A 302 34.32 -36.06 -17.26
C LYS A 302 33.97 -34.94 -16.30
N LEU A 303 35.00 -34.27 -15.79
CA LEU A 303 34.83 -33.09 -14.98
C LEU A 303 34.34 -31.94 -15.87
N ILE A 304 33.05 -31.66 -15.80
CA ILE A 304 32.46 -30.48 -16.43
C ILE A 304 32.49 -29.37 -15.38
N GLU A 305 33.41 -28.43 -15.57
CA GLU A 305 33.58 -27.31 -14.63
C GLU A 305 32.42 -26.31 -14.74
N PHE A 306 31.90 -26.12 -15.95
CA PHE A 306 30.88 -25.11 -16.21
C PHE A 306 29.87 -25.57 -17.27
N VAL A 307 28.59 -25.28 -17.03
CA VAL A 307 27.53 -25.40 -18.02
C VAL A 307 26.74 -24.08 -18.05
N ALA A 308 26.50 -23.54 -19.24
CA ALA A 308 25.54 -22.46 -19.44
C ALA A 308 24.48 -22.90 -20.44
N VAL A 309 23.24 -22.53 -20.14
CA VAL A 309 22.11 -22.70 -21.05
C VAL A 309 21.53 -21.32 -21.29
N GLY A 310 21.71 -20.80 -22.50
CA GLY A 310 21.12 -19.54 -22.93
C GLY A 310 19.68 -19.72 -23.43
N PRO A 311 18.91 -18.62 -23.58
CA PRO A 311 17.64 -18.66 -24.30
C PRO A 311 17.89 -19.11 -25.74
N VAL A 312 17.26 -20.21 -26.14
CA VAL A 312 17.26 -20.63 -27.54
C VAL A 312 16.32 -19.69 -28.29
N GLU A 313 16.87 -18.77 -29.09
CA GLU A 313 16.07 -18.10 -30.11
C GLU A 313 15.62 -19.17 -31.10
N ARG A 314 14.33 -19.54 -31.06
CA ARG A 314 13.75 -20.46 -32.04
C ARG A 314 13.69 -19.75 -33.40
N THR A 315 14.77 -19.78 -34.17
CA THR A 315 14.65 -19.61 -35.62
C THR A 315 14.22 -20.97 -36.17
N TYR A 316 12.96 -21.07 -36.59
CA TYR A 316 12.38 -22.26 -37.19
C TYR A 316 12.99 -22.51 -38.57
N ASP A 317 14.06 -23.31 -38.63
CA ASP A 317 14.41 -24.12 -39.79
C ASP A 317 14.64 -25.55 -39.28
N GLU A 318 13.69 -26.45 -39.57
CA GLU A 318 13.57 -27.77 -38.92
C GLU A 318 14.67 -28.78 -39.31
N ASP A 319 15.52 -28.45 -40.29
CA ASP A 319 16.49 -29.41 -40.85
C ASP A 319 17.97 -29.04 -40.66
N ASP A 320 18.29 -27.88 -40.08
CA ASP A 320 19.67 -27.47 -39.78
C ASP A 320 19.77 -26.87 -38.38
N ILE A 321 19.67 -27.72 -37.35
CA ILE A 321 20.14 -27.37 -36.01
C ILE A 321 21.67 -27.36 -36.06
N HIS A 322 22.25 -26.33 -36.68
CA HIS A 322 23.56 -25.90 -36.28
C HIS A 322 23.47 -25.54 -34.80
N PRO A 323 24.34 -26.07 -33.92
CA PRO A 323 24.46 -25.53 -32.57
C PRO A 323 24.82 -24.05 -32.76
N GLN A 324 23.81 -23.18 -32.75
CA GLN A 324 24.00 -21.74 -32.88
C GLN A 324 24.93 -21.36 -31.73
N GLY A 325 26.12 -20.96 -32.14
CA GLY A 325 27.29 -20.88 -31.30
C GLY A 325 27.11 -19.90 -30.16
N LEU A 326 28.07 -19.94 -29.25
CA LEU A 326 28.30 -18.81 -28.35
C LEU A 326 28.33 -17.51 -29.17
N PRO A 327 27.83 -16.39 -28.65
CA PRO A 327 27.90 -15.10 -29.35
C PRO A 327 29.32 -14.87 -29.89
N ASP A 328 29.46 -14.41 -31.14
CA ASP A 328 30.78 -14.29 -31.80
C ASP A 328 31.80 -13.54 -30.94
N GLY A 329 31.34 -12.48 -30.24
CA GLY A 329 32.17 -11.74 -29.30
C GLY A 329 32.66 -12.60 -28.12
N LEU A 330 31.83 -13.50 -27.58
CA LEU A 330 32.23 -14.42 -26.53
C LEU A 330 33.24 -15.45 -27.06
N VAL A 331 33.02 -15.97 -28.28
CA VAL A 331 33.99 -16.89 -28.91
C VAL A 331 35.35 -16.20 -29.07
N GLN A 332 35.34 -14.95 -29.53
CA GLN A 332 36.55 -14.15 -29.66
C GLN A 332 37.23 -13.93 -28.30
N GLU A 333 36.50 -13.53 -27.27
CA GLU A 333 37.05 -13.31 -25.92
C GLU A 333 37.65 -14.59 -25.32
N LEU A 334 36.98 -15.73 -25.49
CA LEU A 334 37.49 -17.03 -25.05
C LEU A 334 38.79 -17.41 -25.80
N HIS A 335 38.86 -17.13 -27.11
CA HIS A 335 40.03 -17.38 -27.92
C HIS A 335 41.22 -16.46 -27.58
N GLU A 336 40.95 -15.17 -27.35
CA GLU A 336 41.96 -14.15 -27.09
C GLU A 336 42.53 -14.26 -25.68
N CYS A 337 41.70 -14.59 -24.68
CA CYS A 337 42.16 -14.65 -23.31
C CYS A 337 42.97 -15.91 -23.02
N GLY A 338 42.61 -17.06 -23.63
CA GLY A 338 43.27 -18.35 -23.45
C GLY A 338 43.32 -18.86 -22.00
N GLY A 339 42.60 -18.19 -21.09
CA GLY A 339 42.59 -18.48 -19.66
C GLY A 339 41.41 -19.35 -19.26
N THR A 340 41.49 -19.92 -18.07
CA THR A 340 40.39 -20.69 -17.48
C THR A 340 39.26 -19.73 -17.10
N VAL A 341 38.05 -20.03 -17.56
CA VAL A 341 36.83 -19.28 -17.21
C VAL A 341 36.49 -19.54 -15.74
N ARG A 342 36.32 -18.47 -14.96
CA ARG A 342 35.88 -18.49 -13.56
C ARG A 342 34.35 -18.45 -13.46
N LEU A 343 33.74 -17.53 -14.21
CA LEU A 343 32.31 -17.28 -14.19
C LEU A 343 31.83 -16.96 -15.60
N MET A 344 30.71 -17.53 -16.01
CA MET A 344 30.08 -17.21 -17.28
C MET A 344 28.57 -17.12 -17.11
N ALA A 345 27.93 -16.22 -17.83
CA ALA A 345 26.48 -16.12 -17.88
C ALA A 345 26.05 -15.79 -19.31
N LEU A 346 25.08 -16.54 -19.83
CA LEU A 346 24.46 -16.25 -21.11
C LEU A 346 23.10 -15.59 -20.86
N GLY A 347 22.84 -14.52 -21.60
CA GLY A 347 21.60 -13.77 -21.59
C GLY A 347 20.93 -13.75 -22.97
N PRO A 348 19.74 -13.16 -23.04
CA PRO A 348 19.00 -12.96 -24.28
C PRO A 348 19.70 -12.00 -25.24
N ASP A 349 19.34 -12.08 -26.52
CA ASP A 349 19.88 -11.23 -27.60
C ASP A 349 21.40 -11.34 -27.76
N GLY A 350 21.97 -12.52 -27.50
CA GLY A 350 23.42 -12.74 -27.55
C GLY A 350 24.23 -12.01 -26.46
N LYS A 351 23.57 -11.51 -25.41
CA LYS A 351 24.27 -10.93 -24.26
C LYS A 351 24.99 -12.02 -23.49
N TYR A 352 26.16 -11.68 -22.98
CA TYR A 352 26.92 -12.59 -22.13
C TYR A 352 27.71 -11.81 -21.10
N PHE A 353 28.19 -12.54 -20.11
CA PHE A 353 29.25 -12.10 -19.22
C PHE A 353 30.22 -13.27 -19.09
N VAL A 354 31.51 -12.99 -19.16
CA VAL A 354 32.57 -13.95 -18.86
C VAL A 354 33.59 -13.29 -17.97
N GLU A 355 34.09 -14.03 -17.00
CA GLU A 355 35.18 -13.65 -16.13
C GLU A 355 36.16 -14.81 -16.04
N PHE A 356 37.45 -14.50 -16.17
CA PHE A 356 38.54 -15.44 -16.15
C PHE A 356 39.20 -15.49 -14.77
N GLN A 357 39.92 -16.58 -14.47
CA GLN A 357 40.61 -16.73 -13.19
C GLN A 357 41.68 -15.65 -12.92
N ASP A 358 42.15 -14.95 -13.95
CA ASP A 358 43.10 -13.84 -13.82
C ASP A 358 42.41 -12.49 -13.51
N GLY A 359 41.09 -12.49 -13.32
CA GLY A 359 40.28 -11.31 -13.03
C GLY A 359 39.91 -10.47 -14.26
N ARG A 360 40.32 -10.86 -15.47
CA ARG A 360 39.79 -10.25 -16.69
C ARG A 360 38.33 -10.64 -16.84
N SER A 361 37.52 -9.71 -17.34
CA SER A 361 36.12 -9.96 -17.67
C SER A 361 35.73 -9.31 -18.98
N GLY A 362 34.74 -9.87 -19.66
CA GLY A 362 34.20 -9.33 -20.89
C GLY A 362 32.70 -9.53 -21.01
N TRP A 363 32.08 -8.63 -21.76
CA TRP A 363 30.64 -8.58 -21.99
C TRP A 363 30.33 -7.69 -23.21
N PRO A 364 29.27 -7.97 -23.96
CA PRO A 364 28.89 -7.15 -25.10
C PRO A 364 28.11 -5.91 -24.62
N GLY A 365 28.69 -4.73 -24.83
CA GLY A 365 28.04 -3.43 -24.59
C GLY A 365 28.24 -2.87 -23.18
N SER A 366 27.34 -1.98 -22.73
CA SER A 366 27.39 -1.41 -21.38
C SER A 366 26.46 -2.19 -20.45
N LEU A 367 27.00 -2.81 -19.40
CA LEU A 367 26.19 -3.30 -18.29
C LEU A 367 25.41 -2.14 -17.67
N THR A 368 24.28 -2.45 -17.03
CA THR A 368 23.63 -1.44 -16.19
C THR A 368 24.63 -0.99 -15.11
N PRO A 369 24.75 0.33 -14.79
CA PRO A 369 25.72 0.80 -13.80
C PRO A 369 25.61 0.09 -12.44
N ARG A 370 24.42 -0.41 -12.10
CA ARG A 370 24.18 -1.20 -10.89
C ARG A 370 24.79 -2.59 -10.96
N LEU A 371 24.64 -3.29 -12.09
CA LEU A 371 25.26 -4.61 -12.27
C LEU A 371 26.77 -4.48 -12.31
N ASP A 372 27.28 -3.51 -13.06
CA ASP A 372 28.71 -3.19 -13.13
C ASP A 372 29.32 -2.96 -11.74
N TYR A 373 28.66 -2.14 -10.90
CA TYR A 373 29.06 -1.95 -9.51
C TYR A 373 29.07 -3.26 -8.72
N ILE A 374 28.05 -4.11 -8.86
CA ILE A 374 27.97 -5.40 -8.13
C ILE A 374 29.13 -6.32 -8.53
N LEU A 375 29.40 -6.46 -9.83
CA LEU A 375 30.47 -7.35 -10.33
C LEU A 375 31.86 -6.91 -9.88
N HIS A 376 32.10 -5.60 -9.74
CA HIS A 376 33.39 -5.07 -9.27
C HIS A 376 33.53 -5.01 -7.74
N THR A 377 32.41 -5.04 -7.00
CA THR A 377 32.44 -4.87 -5.54
C THR A 377 32.46 -6.20 -4.80
N TYR A 378 31.86 -7.26 -5.37
CA TYR A 378 31.62 -8.51 -4.66
C TYR A 378 32.25 -9.70 -5.37
N HIS A 379 32.63 -10.72 -4.60
CA HIS A 379 33.06 -12.00 -5.15
C HIS A 379 31.85 -12.79 -5.64
N ILE A 380 31.61 -12.76 -6.95
CA ILE A 380 30.43 -13.39 -7.55
C ILE A 380 30.67 -14.89 -7.74
N GLU A 381 29.78 -15.71 -7.19
CA GLU A 381 29.76 -17.16 -7.37
C GLU A 381 28.85 -17.58 -8.53
N THR A 382 27.74 -16.86 -8.73
CA THR A 382 26.78 -17.19 -9.77
C THR A 382 26.17 -15.92 -10.34
N LEU A 383 26.06 -15.86 -11.67
CA LEU A 383 25.43 -14.78 -12.38
C LEU A 383 24.46 -15.37 -13.40
N TRP A 384 23.27 -14.78 -13.47
CA TRP A 384 22.27 -15.08 -14.48
C TRP A 384 21.79 -13.78 -15.12
N LEU A 385 21.70 -13.77 -16.44
CA LEU A 385 21.27 -12.63 -17.24
C LEU A 385 19.91 -12.95 -17.88
N GLY A 386 18.93 -12.09 -17.60
CA GLY A 386 17.57 -12.21 -18.11
C GLY A 386 17.18 -11.10 -19.06
N ASP A 387 15.93 -11.20 -19.55
CA ASP A 387 15.35 -10.25 -20.49
C ASP A 387 15.34 -8.82 -19.95
N ASN A 388 15.47 -7.86 -20.85
CA ASN A 388 15.39 -6.43 -20.54
C ASN A 388 16.39 -5.97 -19.47
N GLY A 389 17.56 -6.61 -19.37
CA GLY A 389 18.58 -6.29 -18.38
C GLY A 389 18.21 -6.75 -16.97
N ALA A 390 17.25 -7.67 -16.82
CA ALA A 390 17.07 -8.38 -15.57
C ALA A 390 18.31 -9.22 -15.28
N TYR A 391 18.65 -9.39 -14.01
CA TYR A 391 19.74 -10.26 -13.61
C TYR A 391 19.49 -10.84 -12.22
N PHE A 392 20.20 -11.92 -11.95
CA PHE A 392 20.30 -12.52 -10.63
C PHE A 392 21.78 -12.82 -10.36
N VAL A 393 22.25 -12.41 -9.19
CA VAL A 393 23.64 -12.53 -8.77
C VAL A 393 23.65 -13.21 -7.41
N ALA A 394 24.45 -14.26 -7.26
CA ALA A 394 24.84 -14.84 -5.99
C ALA A 394 26.29 -14.47 -5.70
N HIS A 395 26.57 -13.93 -4.52
CA HIS A 395 27.92 -13.62 -4.06
C HIS A 395 28.12 -14.18 -2.66
N VAL A 396 29.37 -14.47 -2.33
CA VAL A 396 29.78 -14.93 -1.00
C VAL A 396 30.61 -13.85 -0.35
N ASP A 397 30.31 -13.56 0.91
CA ASP A 397 31.15 -12.76 1.79
C ASP A 397 31.43 -13.52 3.09
N ASP A 398 32.11 -12.89 4.04
CA ASP A 398 32.49 -13.50 5.32
C ASP A 398 31.29 -13.94 6.17
N ASP A 399 30.11 -13.36 5.93
CA ASP A 399 28.87 -13.59 6.68
C ASP A 399 27.91 -14.58 5.97
N GLY A 400 28.20 -14.99 4.72
CA GLY A 400 27.46 -16.05 4.02
C GLY A 400 27.19 -15.81 2.53
N VAL A 401 26.14 -16.44 2.01
CA VAL A 401 25.73 -16.35 0.59
C VAL A 401 24.57 -15.37 0.42
N TYR A 402 24.75 -14.39 -0.45
CA TYR A 402 23.83 -13.30 -0.69
C TYR A 402 23.37 -13.25 -2.13
N PHE A 403 22.08 -13.01 -2.32
CA PHE A 403 21.50 -12.88 -3.65
C PHE A 403 21.07 -11.44 -3.93
N LYS A 404 21.32 -10.96 -5.15
CA LYS A 404 20.84 -9.67 -5.65
C LYS A 404 20.12 -9.89 -6.96
N SER A 405 18.98 -9.23 -7.13
CA SER A 405 18.24 -9.25 -8.40
C SER A 405 17.87 -7.84 -8.86
N PHE A 406 17.71 -7.67 -10.16
CA PHE A 406 17.19 -6.43 -10.74
C PHE A 406 16.02 -6.74 -11.66
N LYS A 407 14.91 -6.03 -11.44
CA LYS A 407 13.55 -6.30 -11.96
C LYS A 407 12.90 -7.54 -11.36
N ASN A 408 11.56 -7.60 -11.41
CA ASN A 408 10.77 -8.65 -10.78
C ASN A 408 11.24 -10.05 -11.23
N LEU A 409 11.79 -10.83 -10.29
CA LEU A 409 11.94 -12.27 -10.48
C LEU A 409 10.62 -12.89 -10.95
N PRO A 410 10.67 -13.98 -11.74
CA PRO A 410 9.50 -14.74 -12.13
C PRO A 410 8.58 -14.97 -10.92
N ARG A 411 7.27 -14.71 -11.06
CA ARG A 411 6.28 -14.87 -9.97
C ARG A 411 6.41 -16.18 -9.17
N PRO A 412 6.74 -17.35 -9.76
CA PRO A 412 6.93 -18.58 -9.00
C PRO A 412 7.99 -18.49 -7.89
N LEU A 413 9.14 -17.83 -8.15
CA LEU A 413 10.18 -17.61 -7.14
C LEU A 413 9.70 -16.67 -6.02
N LYS A 414 8.84 -15.69 -6.35
CA LYS A 414 8.20 -14.79 -5.35
C LYS A 414 7.16 -15.50 -4.48
N VAL A 415 6.38 -16.43 -5.02
CA VAL A 415 5.32 -17.15 -4.28
C VAL A 415 5.93 -18.11 -3.24
N HIS A 416 7.06 -18.74 -3.55
CA HIS A 416 7.78 -19.58 -2.60
C HIS A 416 8.56 -18.76 -1.55
N ALA A 417 9.09 -17.58 -1.91
CA ALA A 417 9.79 -16.70 -0.99
C ALA A 417 8.88 -15.90 -0.02
N SER A 418 7.59 -15.72 -0.34
CA SER A 418 6.67 -14.85 0.42
C SER A 418 5.78 -15.57 1.45
N ASN A 419 5.73 -16.90 1.42
CA ASN A 419 4.98 -17.70 2.39
C ASN A 419 5.87 -18.12 3.57
N GLY A 420 6.00 -17.24 4.57
CA GLY A 420 6.76 -17.49 5.80
C GLY A 420 6.25 -18.61 6.72
N ARG A 421 5.47 -19.59 6.22
CA ARG A 421 5.03 -20.79 6.96
C ARG A 421 4.77 -21.97 6.02
N ARG A 422 5.84 -22.50 5.43
CA ARG A 422 6.05 -23.93 5.13
C ARG A 422 7.50 -24.04 4.68
N GLU A 423 8.28 -24.80 5.44
CA GLU A 423 9.73 -24.95 5.29
C GLU A 423 10.07 -25.45 3.88
N ILE A 424 10.60 -24.55 3.05
CA ILE A 424 11.77 -24.87 2.24
C ILE A 424 12.92 -24.29 3.05
N PRO A 425 13.82 -25.09 3.66
CA PRO A 425 14.69 -24.61 4.74
C PRO A 425 15.72 -23.53 4.37
N TRP A 426 15.75 -23.05 3.12
CA TRP A 426 16.97 -22.50 2.53
C TRP A 426 16.82 -21.15 1.80
N LEU A 427 15.66 -20.48 1.81
CA LEU A 427 15.53 -19.20 1.08
C LEU A 427 14.68 -18.18 1.86
N VAL A 428 15.31 -17.10 2.34
CA VAL A 428 14.64 -15.96 2.98
C VAL A 428 14.83 -14.71 2.12
N CYS A 429 13.80 -13.90 1.92
CA CYS A 429 13.84 -12.67 1.13
C CYS A 429 13.65 -11.44 2.04
N ASP A 430 14.55 -10.45 1.98
CA ASP A 430 14.40 -9.17 2.69
C ASP A 430 13.96 -8.03 1.73
N ARG A 431 13.67 -6.87 2.32
CA ARG A 431 13.04 -5.67 1.78
C ARG A 431 13.72 -5.03 0.56
N ASP A 432 14.96 -5.39 0.26
CA ASP A 432 15.75 -4.85 -0.86
C ASP A 432 15.88 -5.84 -2.04
N ASP A 433 14.99 -6.84 -2.14
CA ASP A 433 15.10 -7.97 -3.07
C ASP A 433 16.41 -8.77 -2.89
N HIS A 434 16.94 -8.77 -1.66
CA HIS A 434 18.03 -9.65 -1.24
C HIS A 434 17.46 -11.00 -0.82
N PHE A 435 18.04 -12.09 -1.32
CA PHE A 435 17.76 -13.43 -0.81
C PHE A 435 18.93 -13.88 0.07
N PHE A 436 18.64 -14.69 1.08
CA PHE A 436 19.62 -15.31 1.97
C PHE A 436 19.50 -16.81 1.86
N LEU A 437 20.64 -17.48 1.69
CA LEU A 437 20.81 -18.90 1.96
C LEU A 437 21.53 -18.99 3.31
N ARG A 438 20.82 -19.41 4.37
CA ARG A 438 21.45 -19.76 5.63
C ARG A 438 21.86 -21.23 5.55
N TYR A 439 23.16 -21.49 5.47
CA TYR A 439 23.68 -22.83 5.73
C TYR A 439 23.58 -23.13 7.23
N SER A 440 23.19 -24.36 7.56
CA SER A 440 23.38 -24.97 8.88
C SER A 440 24.67 -25.76 8.90
#